data_AF-A0A3N8AW45-F1
#
_entry.id   AF-A0A3N8AW45-F1
#
_cell.length_a   1.000
_cell.length_b   1.000
_cell.length_c   1.000
_cell.angle_alpha   90.00
_cell.angle_beta   90.00
_cell.angle_gamma   90.00
#
_symmetry.space_group_name_H-M   'P 1'
#
loop_
_entity.id
_entity.type
_entity.pdbx_description
1 polymer ?
#
loop_
_entity_poly.entity_id
_entity_poly.type
_entity_poly.pdbx_seq_one_letter_code
_entity_poly.pdbx_strand_id
1 'polypeptide(L)' 'MLALYLHVMPGTRTFGRGGFFIHGGTHSGSAGCINLHSGMENFVREIDAATKGAPECYVPLTVQY' A
#
# COMPACT_ATOMS: atom_id res chain seq x y z
N MET A 1 0.57 14.26 -5.35
CA MET A 1 1.15 13.09 -4.65
C MET A 1 0.05 12.07 -4.49
N LEU A 2 0.24 10.86 -5.04
CA LEU A 2 -0.71 9.75 -4.89
C LEU A 2 -0.41 8.97 -3.60
N ALA A 3 -1.44 8.61 -2.86
CA ALA A 3 -1.35 7.76 -1.68
C ALA A 3 -2.54 6.80 -1.63
N LEU A 4 -2.28 5.54 -1.27
CA LEU A 4 -3.29 4.51 -1.03
C LEU A 4 -3.34 4.18 0.46
N TYR A 5 -4.53 4.22 1.04
CA TYR A 5 -4.75 3.79 2.41
C TYR A 5 -4.79 2.27 2.49
N LEU A 6 -4.08 1.69 3.47
CA LEU A 6 -4.06 0.25 3.70
C LEU A 6 -4.91 -0.10 4.91
N HIS A 7 -5.95 -0.89 4.67
CA HIS A 7 -6.66 -1.58 5.73
C HIS A 7 -5.90 -2.85 6.10
N VAL A 8 -5.43 -2.93 7.34
CA VAL A 8 -4.74 -4.13 7.83
C VAL A 8 -5.69 -5.32 7.87
N MET A 9 -5.19 -6.51 7.53
CA MET A 9 -5.98 -7.73 7.66
C MET A 9 -6.42 -7.94 9.12
N PRO A 10 -7.67 -8.36 9.36
CA PRO A 10 -8.16 -8.68 10.69
C PRO A 10 -7.21 -9.64 11.45
N GLY A 11 -6.97 -9.35 12.72
CA GLY A 11 -6.06 -10.14 13.56
C GLY A 11 -4.57 -9.80 13.38
N THR A 12 -4.20 -8.93 12.44
CA THR A 12 -2.82 -8.41 12.33
C THR A 12 -2.47 -7.62 13.60
N ARG A 13 -1.41 -8.03 14.32
CA ARG A 13 -0.93 -7.29 15.49
C ARG A 13 -0.23 -6.00 15.04
N THR A 14 -0.94 -4.88 15.13
CA THR A 14 -0.37 -3.57 14.77
C THR A 14 0.34 -2.86 15.92
N PHE A 15 0.28 -3.41 17.14
CA PHE A 15 0.83 -2.79 18.36
C PHE A 15 0.31 -1.36 18.60
N GLY A 16 -0.98 -1.13 18.32
CA GLY A 16 -1.62 0.18 18.48
C GLY A 16 -1.32 1.17 17.34
N ARG A 17 -0.60 0.75 16.29
CA ARG A 17 -0.33 1.57 15.12
C ARG A 17 -1.45 1.44 14.08
N GLY A 18 -1.68 2.50 13.33
CA GLY A 18 -2.64 2.59 12.24
C GLY A 18 -2.22 3.68 11.26
N GLY A 19 -3.08 4.05 10.31
CA GLY A 19 -2.73 5.08 9.34
C GLY A 19 -1.65 4.60 8.36
N PHE A 20 -1.72 3.35 7.91
CA PHE A 20 -0.75 2.81 6.96
C PHE A 20 -1.08 3.29 5.55
N PHE A 21 -0.07 3.81 4.85
CA PHE A 21 -0.21 4.27 3.48
C PHE A 21 0.95 3.75 2.62
N ILE A 22 0.63 3.43 1.37
CA ILE A 22 1.61 3.37 0.28
C ILE A 22 1.59 4.74 -0.37
N HIS A 23 2.74 5.41 -0.44
CA HIS A 23 2.84 6.69 -1.11
C HIS A 23 3.81 6.62 -2.30
N GLY A 24 3.59 7.50 -3.27
CA GLY A 24 4.53 7.80 -4.34
C GLY A 24 5.17 9.18 -4.17
N GLY A 25 5.73 9.68 -5.27
CA GLY A 25 6.29 11.03 -5.38
C GLY A 25 7.81 11.06 -5.40
N THR A 26 8.39 12.26 -5.56
CA THR A 26 9.83 12.44 -5.82
C THR A 26 10.73 12.36 -4.59
N HIS A 27 10.16 12.21 -3.40
CA HIS A 27 10.90 12.22 -2.13
C HIS A 27 10.94 10.82 -1.52
N SER A 28 12.08 10.46 -0.94
CA SER A 28 12.24 9.23 -0.16
C SER A 28 11.29 9.25 1.05
N GLY A 29 10.54 8.18 1.25
CA GLY A 29 9.53 8.05 2.30
C GLY A 29 10.08 8.07 3.73
N SER A 30 9.20 8.36 4.69
CA SER A 30 9.52 8.33 6.12
C SER A 30 9.61 6.90 6.67
N ALA A 31 10.30 6.71 7.80
CA ALA A 31 10.48 5.42 8.47
C ALA A 31 9.11 4.82 8.87
N GLY A 32 8.59 3.91 8.04
CA GLY A 32 7.29 3.27 8.22
C GLY A 32 6.40 3.23 6.98
N CYS A 33 6.79 3.89 5.89
CA CYS A 33 6.07 3.90 4.62
C CYS A 33 6.67 2.93 3.61
N ILE A 34 5.81 2.27 2.82
CA ILE A 34 6.21 1.64 1.55
C ILE A 34 6.23 2.76 0.51
N ASN A 35 7.42 3.19 0.08
CA ASN A 35 7.59 4.24 -0.91
C ASN A 35 7.82 3.63 -2.30
N LEU A 36 6.90 3.87 -3.23
CA LEU A 36 7.03 3.40 -4.61
C LEU A 36 7.62 4.46 -5.55
N HIS A 37 7.96 5.65 -5.06
CA HIS A 37 8.47 6.77 -5.86
C HIS A 37 7.61 7.04 -7.11
N SER A 38 8.19 6.94 -8.31
CA SER A 38 7.54 7.08 -9.61
C SER A 38 6.79 5.83 -10.08
N GLY A 39 6.84 4.74 -9.31
CA GLY A 39 6.11 3.50 -9.59
C GLY A 39 4.66 3.51 -9.10
N MET A 40 4.22 4.58 -8.42
CA MET A 40 2.90 4.62 -7.78
C MET A 40 1.75 4.52 -8.79
N GLU A 41 1.86 5.19 -9.93
CA GLU A 41 0.85 5.15 -10.99
C GLU A 41 0.70 3.75 -11.58
N ASN A 42 1.82 3.05 -11.79
CA ASN A 42 1.80 1.68 -12.28
C ASN A 42 1.21 0.73 -11.22
N PHE A 43 1.58 0.90 -9.97
CA PHE A 43 1.05 0.09 -8.87
C PHE A 43 -0.47 0.24 -8.71
N VAL A 44 -1.01 1.46 -8.77
CA VAL A 44 -2.46 1.70 -8.74
C VAL A 44 -3.16 0.98 -9.90
N ARG A 45 -2.59 1.03 -11.11
CA ARG A 45 -3.15 0.34 -12.28
C ARG A 45 -3.13 -1.17 -12.10
N GLU A 46 -2.03 -1.71 -11.61
CA GLU A 46 -1.85 -3.16 -11.43
C GLU A 46 -2.75 -3.71 -10.32
N ILE A 47 -2.87 -3.00 -9.19
CA ILE A 47 -3.74 -3.44 -8.10
C ILE A 47 -5.21 -3.38 -8.51
N ASP A 48 -5.65 -2.30 -9.18
CA ASP A 48 -7.01 -2.20 -9.71
C ASP A 48 -7.32 -3.34 -10.67
N ALA A 49 -6.41 -3.62 -11.62
CA ALA A 49 -6.57 -4.72 -12.56
C ALA A 49 -6.63 -6.10 -11.85
N ALA A 50 -5.82 -6.31 -10.81
CA ALA A 50 -5.79 -7.56 -10.05
C ALA A 50 -7.03 -7.77 -9.17
N THR A 51 -7.62 -6.69 -8.63
CA THR A 51 -8.74 -6.77 -7.69
C THR A 51 -10.10 -6.47 -8.32
N LYS A 52 -10.16 -6.08 -9.60
CA LYS A 52 -11.41 -5.70 -10.29
C LYS A 52 -12.55 -6.73 -10.18
N GLY A 53 -12.22 -8.02 -10.13
CA GLY A 53 -13.19 -9.11 -9.98
C GLY A 53 -13.58 -9.43 -8.52
N ALA A 54 -12.90 -8.84 -7.55
CA ALA A 54 -13.08 -9.07 -6.12
C ALA A 54 -12.83 -7.75 -5.35
N PRO A 55 -13.76 -6.78 -5.41
CA PRO A 55 -13.58 -5.45 -4.84
C PRO A 55 -13.40 -5.47 -3.31
N GLU A 56 -13.96 -6.48 -2.64
CA GLU A 56 -13.77 -6.75 -1.21
C GLU A 56 -12.79 -7.91 -1.04
N CYS A 57 -11.50 -7.61 -1.04
CA CYS A 57 -10.45 -8.62 -0.84
C CYS A 57 -9.28 -8.12 0.01
N TYR A 58 -8.49 -9.07 0.51
CA TYR A 58 -7.22 -8.79 1.17
C TYR A 58 -6.07 -9.26 0.28
N VAL A 59 -5.12 -8.38 0.01
CA VAL A 59 -3.92 -8.68 -0.77
C VAL A 59 -2.70 -8.73 0.17
N PRO A 60 -2.00 -9.86 0.30
CA PRO A 60 -0.75 -9.93 1.05
C PRO A 60 0.31 -9.04 0.40
N LEU A 61 0.82 -8.05 1.14
CA LEU A 61 1.92 -7.20 0.71
C LEU A 61 3.23 -7.68 1.32
N THR A 62 4.21 -7.99 0.47
CA THR A 62 5.57 -8.36 0.91
C THR A 62 6.52 -7.24 0.52
N VAL A 63 7.29 -6.72 1.49
CA VAL A 63 8.35 -5.75 1.25
C VAL A 63 9.68 -6.51 1.23
N GLN A 64 10.37 -6.50 0.09
CA GLN A 64 11.73 -7.01 -0.03
C GLN A 64 12.69 -5.84 0.22
N TYR A 65 13.58 -6.00 1.21
CA TYR A 65 14.62 -5.03 1.54
C TYR A 65 15.87 -5.25 0.69
#